data_AF-A0A661N1V3-F1
#
_entry.id   AF-A0A661N1V3-F1
#
_cell.length_a   1.000
_cell.length_b   1.000
_cell.length_c   1.000
_cell.angle_alpha   90.00
_cell.angle_beta   90.00
_cell.angle_gamma   90.00
#
_symmetry.space_group_name_H-M   'P 1'
#
loop_
_entity.id
_entity.type
_entity.pdbx_description
1 polymer ?
#
loop_
_entity_poly.entity_id
_entity_poly.type
_entity_poly.pdbx_seq_one_letter_code
_entity_poly.pdbx_strand_id
1 'polypeptide(L)'
;MTRPLPTLTSLLLLTAFALLASACDSGRSPGTADTGVSPTDGGTDADAAPIPTQETGSACDCDSECIGTAENPGLCYQGICMTRAAGACASEGSRAECGEGSRCWPAPGGDGDICFPDCDAHTCAGACDVNGSCLNDVESGCDSSCSEVCGAGIAPPDTGVCPPNAHAEGDGCVCDTDYVVNASRTGCELPCTSTRECGGVELCVDGRCGVPPCTATSCDAGLFCAASGYCVIDVNVPPPGPPPTGCEIGSMGIPDWNCTSGCGDLVPFDPATGPGYDNYPLNGETESNQYRSFIRRDVMMLVKYATAMVACQTGDWTLGNGSTLGLGDMSEADGAIPGTSIGDPGHPDGTHVNGHDMDIGYYQVGTANNYLRPICEHTSGGEDQYHCTVEPHLLDPWRTSLFLAHLHINPALRVIGVDGQAGLMIESALDQLCADGWTATTACRSHKITWEVTDTGRYWFRFHHHHLHLSVNG
;
A
#
# COMPACT_ATOMS: atom_id res chain seq x y z
N MET A 1 46.46 8.48 39.65
CA MET A 1 45.29 8.43 40.55
C MET A 1 44.25 7.54 39.90
N THR A 2 44.23 6.27 40.32
CA THR A 2 43.39 5.20 39.80
C THR A 2 42.00 5.27 40.45
N ARG A 3 40.95 5.46 39.63
CA ARG A 3 39.55 5.33 40.08
C ARG A 3 39.05 3.91 39.77
N PRO A 4 38.32 3.25 40.67
CA PRO A 4 37.78 1.91 40.42
C PRO A 4 36.44 1.98 39.66
N LEU A 5 36.20 0.95 38.85
CA LEU A 5 34.93 0.66 38.18
C LEU A 5 33.92 0.05 39.18
N PRO A 6 32.61 0.31 39.03
CA PRO A 6 31.58 -0.35 39.83
C PRO A 6 31.24 -1.73 39.24
N THR A 7 31.23 -2.74 40.10
CA THR A 7 30.67 -4.06 39.83
C THR A 7 29.14 -4.01 39.90
N LEU A 8 28.46 -4.29 38.78
CA LEU A 8 27.03 -4.57 38.75
C LEU A 8 26.78 -6.03 39.17
N THR A 9 26.02 -6.20 40.24
CA THR A 9 25.52 -7.48 40.72
C THR A 9 24.23 -7.81 39.98
N SER A 10 24.25 -8.79 39.08
CA SER A 10 23.04 -9.31 38.42
C SER A 10 22.18 -10.08 39.42
N LEU A 11 20.94 -9.63 39.60
CA LEU A 11 19.89 -10.30 40.33
C LEU A 11 19.07 -11.15 39.34
N LEU A 12 19.29 -12.47 39.31
CA LEU A 12 18.40 -13.40 38.61
C LEU A 12 17.09 -13.55 39.41
N LEU A 13 15.97 -13.10 38.85
CA LEU A 13 14.64 -13.56 39.25
C LEU A 13 14.21 -14.68 38.28
N LEU A 14 14.15 -15.92 38.76
CA LEU A 14 13.38 -16.98 38.12
C LEU A 14 11.91 -16.85 38.54
N THR A 15 11.03 -16.54 37.60
CA THR A 15 9.58 -16.76 37.72
C THR A 15 9.21 -18.07 37.02
N ALA A 16 8.82 -19.07 37.80
CA ALA A 16 8.23 -20.30 37.30
C ALA A 16 6.72 -20.09 37.12
N PHE A 17 6.22 -20.16 35.87
CA PHE A 17 4.80 -20.25 35.58
C PHE A 17 4.40 -21.72 35.41
N ALA A 18 3.47 -22.17 36.24
CA ALA A 18 2.84 -23.49 36.14
C ALA A 18 1.65 -23.42 35.18
N LEU A 19 1.69 -24.22 34.10
CA LEU A 19 0.55 -24.46 33.22
C LEU A 19 -0.41 -25.46 33.86
N LEU A 20 -1.66 -25.04 34.05
CA LEU A 20 -2.80 -25.91 34.35
C LEU A 20 -3.50 -26.27 33.03
N ALA A 21 -3.37 -27.53 32.62
CA ALA A 21 -4.15 -28.11 31.53
C ALA A 21 -5.56 -28.46 32.05
N SER A 22 -6.59 -27.91 31.42
CA SER A 22 -7.98 -28.36 31.58
C SER A 22 -8.42 -29.07 30.32
N ALA A 23 -8.54 -30.40 30.42
CA ALA A 23 -9.21 -31.23 29.43
C ALA A 23 -10.72 -31.13 29.64
N CYS A 24 -11.48 -30.93 28.55
CA CYS A 24 -12.87 -31.34 28.48
C CYS A 24 -13.11 -32.07 27.16
N ASP A 25 -13.61 -33.29 27.32
CA ASP A 25 -13.88 -34.31 26.33
C ASP A 25 -15.40 -34.35 26.03
N SER A 26 -15.70 -34.83 24.82
CA SER A 26 -16.92 -35.45 24.29
C SER A 26 -18.26 -34.68 24.18
N GLY A 27 -18.80 -34.69 22.97
CA GLY A 27 -20.21 -34.43 22.69
C GLY A 27 -20.63 -34.76 21.26
N ARG A 28 -20.45 -36.01 20.83
CA ARG A 28 -20.92 -36.53 19.52
C ARG A 28 -22.38 -36.96 19.62
N SER A 29 -23.25 -36.45 18.75
CA SER A 29 -24.58 -37.01 18.48
C SER A 29 -24.77 -37.26 16.99
N PRO A 30 -25.30 -38.44 16.57
CA PRO A 30 -25.57 -38.76 15.18
C PRO A 30 -27.07 -38.63 14.85
N GLY A 31 -27.36 -38.18 13.64
CA GLY A 31 -28.68 -38.26 13.00
C GLY A 31 -28.64 -37.43 11.72
N THR A 32 -29.21 -37.81 10.60
CA THR A 32 -29.96 -39.00 10.19
C THR A 32 -29.88 -39.00 8.66
N ALA A 33 -29.83 -40.18 8.07
CA ALA A 33 -29.99 -40.35 6.63
C ALA A 33 -31.39 -39.89 6.18
N ASP A 34 -31.46 -39.09 5.13
CA ASP A 34 -32.69 -38.97 4.34
C ASP A 34 -32.41 -39.26 2.86
N THR A 35 -33.39 -39.95 2.32
CA THR A 35 -33.45 -40.71 1.08
C THR A 35 -33.62 -39.84 -0.16
N GLY A 36 -33.05 -40.31 -1.27
CA GLY A 36 -33.04 -39.60 -2.54
C GLY A 36 -34.39 -39.46 -3.23
N VAL A 37 -34.44 -38.46 -4.12
CA VAL A 37 -35.36 -38.39 -5.26
C VAL A 37 -34.55 -37.84 -6.45
N SER A 38 -34.71 -38.48 -7.60
CA SER A 38 -34.22 -38.07 -8.92
C SER A 38 -35.46 -37.98 -9.85
N PRO A 39 -35.31 -37.56 -11.11
CA PRO A 39 -35.50 -36.20 -11.63
C PRO A 39 -36.84 -36.06 -12.38
N THR A 40 -37.41 -34.86 -12.44
CA THR A 40 -38.51 -34.56 -13.38
C THR A 40 -38.41 -33.16 -13.96
N ASP A 41 -38.41 -33.13 -15.29
CA ASP A 41 -38.54 -32.01 -16.22
C ASP A 41 -39.76 -31.10 -15.97
N GLY A 42 -39.63 -29.85 -16.44
CA GLY A 42 -40.73 -29.11 -17.09
C GLY A 42 -41.53 -28.19 -16.18
N GLY A 43 -41.00 -27.01 -15.89
CA GLY A 43 -41.73 -25.90 -15.28
C GLY A 43 -41.63 -24.66 -16.14
N THR A 44 -42.74 -24.28 -16.77
CA THR A 44 -42.97 -22.98 -17.41
C THR A 44 -42.67 -21.85 -16.42
N ASP A 45 -41.94 -20.83 -16.88
CA ASP A 45 -41.66 -19.59 -16.14
C ASP A 45 -42.94 -19.07 -15.50
N ALA A 46 -43.02 -19.23 -14.18
CA ALA A 46 -44.03 -18.59 -13.38
C ALA A 46 -43.70 -17.10 -13.39
N ASP A 47 -44.67 -16.28 -13.81
CA ASP A 47 -44.64 -14.83 -13.74
C ASP A 47 -44.04 -14.38 -12.39
N ALA A 48 -42.76 -14.00 -12.40
CA ALA A 48 -42.09 -13.49 -11.22
C ALA A 48 -42.87 -12.25 -10.78
N ALA A 49 -43.27 -12.22 -9.51
CA ALA A 49 -43.92 -11.04 -8.96
C ALA A 49 -43.01 -9.82 -9.21
N PRO A 50 -43.57 -8.68 -9.63
CA PRO A 50 -42.76 -7.49 -9.88
C PRO A 50 -41.91 -7.17 -8.66
N ILE A 51 -40.60 -7.03 -8.88
CA ILE A 51 -39.63 -6.67 -7.84
C ILE A 51 -40.06 -5.30 -7.28
N PRO A 52 -40.19 -5.15 -5.96
CA PRO A 52 -40.51 -3.85 -5.38
C PRO A 52 -39.42 -2.84 -5.73
N THR A 53 -39.83 -1.69 -6.26
CA THR A 53 -38.92 -0.57 -6.52
C THR A 53 -38.42 0.04 -5.21
N GLN A 54 -37.13 0.31 -5.13
CA GLN A 54 -36.38 0.94 -4.06
C GLN A 54 -36.35 2.46 -4.24
N GLU A 55 -36.31 3.19 -3.12
CA GLU A 55 -36.24 4.65 -3.09
C GLU A 55 -34.83 5.14 -3.49
N THR A 56 -34.74 6.36 -4.01
CA THR A 56 -33.47 7.04 -4.31
C THR A 56 -32.54 7.04 -3.09
N GLY A 57 -31.27 6.68 -3.30
CA GLY A 57 -30.23 6.51 -2.29
C GLY A 57 -30.13 5.12 -1.65
N SER A 58 -31.10 4.23 -1.90
CA SER A 58 -31.06 2.83 -1.43
C SER A 58 -30.06 1.98 -2.23
N ALA A 59 -29.64 0.85 -1.65
CA ALA A 59 -28.86 -0.15 -2.38
C ALA A 59 -29.68 -0.78 -3.51
N CYS A 60 -29.01 -1.16 -4.60
CA CYS A 60 -29.63 -1.82 -5.75
C CYS A 60 -28.65 -2.73 -6.47
N ASP A 61 -29.19 -3.72 -7.17
CA ASP A 61 -28.46 -4.57 -8.10
C ASP A 61 -28.75 -4.20 -9.57
N CYS A 62 -29.97 -3.74 -9.88
CA CYS A 62 -30.43 -3.46 -11.26
C CYS A 62 -31.15 -2.12 -11.41
N ASP A 63 -31.16 -1.54 -12.61
CA ASP A 63 -31.87 -0.27 -12.89
C ASP A 63 -33.38 -0.39 -12.65
N SER A 64 -33.97 -1.56 -12.93
CA SER A 64 -35.40 -1.82 -12.71
C SER A 64 -35.82 -1.79 -11.24
N GLU A 65 -34.85 -1.86 -10.32
CA GLU A 65 -35.10 -1.76 -8.89
C GLU A 65 -35.22 -0.31 -8.44
N CYS A 66 -34.74 0.67 -9.21
CA CYS A 66 -34.70 2.04 -8.75
C CYS A 66 -35.95 2.82 -9.15
N ILE A 67 -36.59 3.46 -8.17
CA ILE A 67 -37.71 4.35 -8.44
C ILE A 67 -37.23 5.55 -9.26
N GLY A 68 -38.06 5.98 -10.20
CA GLY A 68 -37.82 7.15 -11.02
C GLY A 68 -39.09 7.66 -11.67
N THR A 69 -38.98 8.78 -12.37
CA THR A 69 -40.06 9.38 -13.15
C THR A 69 -39.78 9.24 -14.65
N ALA A 70 -40.72 9.69 -15.49
CA ALA A 70 -40.47 9.74 -16.93
C ALA A 70 -39.37 10.76 -17.28
N GLU A 71 -39.28 11.84 -16.51
CA GLU A 71 -38.28 12.91 -16.65
C GLU A 71 -36.93 12.55 -16.03
N ASN A 72 -36.93 11.77 -14.93
CA ASN A 72 -35.75 11.30 -14.22
C ASN A 72 -35.85 9.78 -14.00
N PRO A 73 -35.61 8.96 -15.03
CA PRO A 73 -35.64 7.50 -14.89
C PRO A 73 -34.69 7.01 -13.79
N GLY A 74 -35.12 5.99 -13.05
CA GLY A 74 -34.30 5.32 -12.03
C GLY A 74 -33.11 4.62 -12.68
N LEU A 75 -31.97 4.66 -11.99
CA LEU A 75 -30.69 4.11 -12.42
C LEU A 75 -29.99 3.50 -11.22
N CYS A 76 -29.47 2.28 -11.36
CA CYS A 76 -28.60 1.69 -10.34
C CYS A 76 -27.14 2.07 -10.64
N TYR A 77 -26.65 3.16 -10.06
CA TYR A 77 -25.28 3.61 -10.31
C TYR A 77 -24.34 3.08 -9.23
N GLN A 78 -23.45 2.17 -9.62
CA GLN A 78 -22.44 1.56 -8.73
C GLN A 78 -23.05 1.01 -7.41
N GLY A 79 -24.22 0.39 -7.50
CA GLY A 79 -24.91 -0.22 -6.35
C GLY A 79 -25.84 0.70 -5.57
N ILE A 80 -26.05 1.94 -6.02
CA ILE A 80 -26.95 2.90 -5.38
C ILE A 80 -28.01 3.38 -6.35
N CYS A 81 -29.27 3.39 -5.91
CA CYS A 81 -30.37 3.95 -6.67
C CYS A 81 -30.23 5.46 -6.82
N MET A 82 -29.97 5.88 -8.05
CA MET A 82 -29.93 7.26 -8.49
C MET A 82 -31.04 7.48 -9.53
N THR A 83 -31.10 8.68 -10.08
CA THR A 83 -31.93 8.95 -11.27
C THR A 83 -31.11 9.66 -12.33
N ARG A 84 -31.46 9.46 -13.60
CA ARG A 84 -30.88 10.26 -14.69
C ARG A 84 -31.33 11.71 -14.57
N ALA A 85 -30.46 12.65 -14.95
CA ALA A 85 -30.84 14.04 -15.09
C ALA A 85 -31.77 14.22 -16.29
N ALA A 86 -32.73 15.15 -16.19
CA ALA A 86 -33.66 15.47 -17.27
C ALA A 86 -32.97 16.13 -18.50
N GLY A 87 -31.70 16.49 -18.36
CA GLY A 87 -30.82 17.06 -19.37
C GLY A 87 -29.41 17.24 -18.81
N ALA A 88 -28.52 17.88 -19.58
CA ALA A 88 -27.19 18.21 -19.09
C ALA A 88 -27.26 19.18 -17.89
N CYS A 89 -26.44 18.95 -16.88
CA CYS A 89 -26.34 19.79 -15.69
C CYS A 89 -25.97 21.21 -16.09
N ALA A 90 -26.72 22.20 -15.60
CA ALA A 90 -26.37 23.60 -15.78
C ALA A 90 -25.01 23.93 -15.13
N SER A 91 -24.66 23.23 -14.05
CA SER A 91 -23.36 23.26 -13.38
C SER A 91 -23.23 22.02 -12.50
N GLU A 92 -22.01 21.68 -12.09
CA GLU A 92 -21.81 20.67 -11.05
C GLU A 92 -22.61 21.02 -9.78
N GLY A 93 -23.35 20.04 -9.27
CA GLY A 93 -24.21 20.19 -8.11
C GLY A 93 -25.53 20.95 -8.37
N SER A 94 -25.89 21.24 -9.62
CA SER A 94 -27.17 21.90 -9.96
C SER A 94 -28.37 21.03 -9.57
N ARG A 95 -29.50 21.67 -9.28
CA ARG A 95 -30.74 20.98 -8.85
C ARG A 95 -31.87 21.07 -9.87
N ALA A 96 -31.68 21.81 -10.95
CA ALA A 96 -32.76 22.13 -11.88
C ALA A 96 -33.16 20.94 -12.75
N GLU A 97 -32.23 20.02 -12.95
CA GLU A 97 -32.33 18.85 -13.83
C GLU A 97 -32.77 17.59 -13.07
N CYS A 98 -32.88 17.68 -11.74
CA CYS A 98 -33.08 16.56 -10.83
C CYS A 98 -34.39 16.68 -10.05
N GLY A 99 -34.84 15.54 -9.51
CA GLY A 99 -35.90 15.51 -8.50
C GLY A 99 -35.51 16.27 -7.22
N GLU A 100 -36.50 16.55 -6.38
CA GLU A 100 -36.27 17.17 -5.07
C GLU A 100 -35.33 16.30 -4.22
N GLY A 101 -34.37 16.95 -3.55
CA GLY A 101 -33.35 16.25 -2.75
C GLY A 101 -32.27 15.55 -3.58
N SER A 102 -31.99 15.98 -4.80
CA SER A 102 -30.85 15.45 -5.58
C SER A 102 -30.10 16.55 -6.30
N ARG A 103 -28.86 16.25 -6.71
CA ARG A 103 -27.96 17.16 -7.42
C ARG A 103 -27.37 16.50 -8.66
N CYS A 104 -27.27 17.28 -9.72
CA CYS A 104 -26.80 16.86 -11.03
C CYS A 104 -25.27 16.91 -11.08
N TRP A 105 -24.66 15.84 -11.57
CA TRP A 105 -23.24 15.73 -11.84
C TRP A 105 -23.00 15.10 -13.23
N PRO A 106 -21.97 15.56 -13.98
CA PRO A 106 -21.59 14.92 -15.24
C PRO A 106 -21.17 13.47 -15.01
N ALA A 107 -21.72 12.53 -15.78
CA ALA A 107 -21.29 11.13 -15.68
C ALA A 107 -19.91 10.94 -16.33
N PRO A 108 -18.94 10.30 -15.66
CA PRO A 108 -17.68 9.96 -16.29
C PRO A 108 -17.90 8.91 -17.39
N GLY A 109 -17.64 9.27 -18.64
CA GLY A 109 -17.59 8.32 -19.76
C GLY A 109 -18.94 7.82 -20.31
N GLY A 110 -20.07 8.36 -19.85
CA GLY A 110 -21.42 7.90 -20.24
C GLY A 110 -22.26 8.89 -21.05
N ASP A 111 -23.35 8.40 -21.64
CA ASP A 111 -24.39 9.20 -22.29
C ASP A 111 -25.34 9.78 -21.22
N GLY A 112 -25.06 11.01 -20.81
CA GLY A 112 -25.94 11.84 -19.97
C GLY A 112 -25.47 12.04 -18.54
N ASP A 113 -26.11 12.97 -17.84
CA ASP A 113 -25.73 13.37 -16.48
C ASP A 113 -26.61 12.67 -15.43
N ILE A 114 -26.11 12.56 -14.20
CA ILE A 114 -26.72 11.76 -13.13
C ILE A 114 -27.11 12.64 -11.96
N CYS A 115 -28.27 12.37 -11.38
CA CYS A 115 -28.77 13.01 -10.17
C CYS A 115 -28.44 12.18 -8.94
N PHE A 116 -27.45 12.64 -8.18
CA PHE A 116 -27.01 12.03 -6.93
C PHE A 116 -27.93 12.48 -5.78
N PRO A 117 -28.42 11.55 -4.94
CA PRO A 117 -29.26 11.90 -3.80
C PRO A 117 -28.51 12.80 -2.82
N ASP A 118 -29.17 13.80 -2.25
CA ASP A 118 -28.65 14.48 -1.07
C ASP A 118 -28.86 13.61 0.17
N CYS A 119 -27.81 13.46 0.97
CA CYS A 119 -27.84 12.68 2.20
C CYS A 119 -28.75 13.24 3.30
N ASP A 120 -29.13 14.52 3.22
CA ASP A 120 -30.07 15.13 4.16
C ASP A 120 -31.54 14.94 3.75
N ALA A 121 -31.78 14.56 2.49
CA ALA A 121 -33.11 14.34 1.91
C ALA A 121 -33.45 12.85 1.73
N HIS A 122 -32.44 11.99 1.54
CA HIS A 122 -32.60 10.57 1.27
C HIS A 122 -31.74 9.71 2.20
N THR A 123 -32.09 8.42 2.32
CA THR A 123 -31.20 7.45 2.97
C THR A 123 -30.08 7.13 2.00
N CYS A 124 -28.82 7.19 2.46
CA CYS A 124 -27.67 6.83 1.64
C CYS A 124 -27.16 5.44 2.03
N ALA A 125 -27.22 4.50 1.09
CA ALA A 125 -26.68 3.15 1.27
C ALA A 125 -25.14 3.11 1.20
N GLY A 126 -24.51 4.10 0.56
CA GLY A 126 -23.06 4.29 0.58
C GLY A 126 -22.63 5.37 1.56
N ALA A 127 -21.78 6.29 1.10
CA ALA A 127 -21.20 7.35 1.91
C ALA A 127 -21.55 8.75 1.39
N CYS A 128 -21.70 9.69 2.33
CA CYS A 128 -21.92 11.10 2.01
C CYS A 128 -20.60 11.80 1.72
N ASP A 129 -20.47 12.42 0.56
CA ASP A 129 -19.31 13.24 0.23
C ASP A 129 -19.33 14.60 0.95
N VAL A 130 -18.29 15.41 0.71
CA VAL A 130 -18.17 16.75 1.28
C VAL A 130 -19.27 17.72 0.81
N ASN A 131 -19.91 17.44 -0.34
CA ASN A 131 -21.00 18.24 -0.89
C ASN A 131 -22.37 17.81 -0.38
N GLY A 132 -22.42 16.73 0.41
CA GLY A 132 -23.64 16.12 0.93
C GLY A 132 -24.36 15.23 -0.08
N SER A 133 -23.71 14.86 -1.18
CA SER A 133 -24.22 13.89 -2.16
C SER A 133 -23.88 12.46 -1.72
N CYS A 134 -24.82 11.54 -1.91
CA CYS A 134 -24.66 10.13 -1.64
C CYS A 134 -23.86 9.46 -2.77
N LEU A 135 -22.65 9.01 -2.47
CA LEU A 135 -21.78 8.28 -3.37
C LEU A 135 -21.72 6.80 -2.96
N ASN A 136 -21.36 5.95 -3.91
CA ASN A 136 -21.06 4.55 -3.63
C ASN A 136 -19.84 4.45 -2.71
N ASP A 137 -19.87 3.48 -1.81
CA ASP A 137 -18.75 3.14 -0.95
C ASP A 137 -18.07 1.85 -1.42
N VAL A 138 -17.20 1.28 -0.58
CA VAL A 138 -16.48 0.04 -0.88
C VAL A 138 -17.39 -1.19 -0.92
N GLU A 139 -18.54 -1.15 -0.24
CA GLU A 139 -19.51 -2.26 -0.14
C GLU A 139 -20.59 -2.20 -1.24
N SER A 140 -20.78 -1.04 -1.86
CA SER A 140 -21.75 -0.81 -2.93
C SER A 140 -21.28 -1.44 -4.25
N GLY A 141 -22.15 -2.24 -4.88
CA GLY A 141 -21.93 -2.85 -6.20
C GLY A 141 -23.27 -3.14 -6.90
N CYS A 142 -23.25 -3.30 -8.22
CA CYS A 142 -24.45 -3.64 -8.99
C CYS A 142 -24.13 -4.67 -10.09
N ASP A 143 -25.18 -5.28 -10.64
CA ASP A 143 -25.09 -6.30 -11.68
C ASP A 143 -25.05 -5.65 -13.07
N SER A 144 -23.90 -5.80 -13.76
CA SER A 144 -23.67 -5.24 -15.10
C SER A 144 -24.56 -5.83 -16.19
N SER A 145 -25.26 -6.94 -15.95
CA SER A 145 -26.20 -7.54 -16.89
C SER A 145 -27.54 -6.79 -16.96
N CYS A 146 -27.86 -5.99 -15.94
CA CYS A 146 -29.16 -5.34 -15.79
C CYS A 146 -29.07 -3.85 -15.39
N SER A 147 -27.86 -3.31 -15.21
CA SER A 147 -27.64 -1.88 -15.06
C SER A 147 -26.71 -1.35 -16.15
N GLU A 148 -27.09 -0.20 -16.72
CA GLU A 148 -26.31 0.46 -17.75
C GLU A 148 -25.01 1.08 -17.22
N VAL A 149 -24.94 1.39 -15.92
CA VAL A 149 -23.84 2.14 -15.30
C VAL A 149 -23.35 1.47 -14.01
N CYS A 150 -23.15 0.16 -14.08
CA CYS A 150 -22.21 -0.50 -13.18
C CYS A 150 -20.80 -0.21 -13.66
N GLY A 151 -20.05 0.60 -12.90
CA GLY A 151 -18.62 0.78 -13.11
C GLY A 151 -17.98 -0.61 -13.23
N ALA A 152 -17.43 -0.88 -14.42
CA ALA A 152 -16.88 -2.18 -14.77
C ALA A 152 -15.64 -2.48 -13.91
N GLY A 153 -15.86 -3.20 -12.80
CA GLY A 153 -14.84 -3.96 -12.11
C GLY A 153 -13.65 -3.17 -11.57
N ILE A 154 -12.62 -3.91 -11.22
CA ILE A 154 -11.31 -3.38 -10.82
C ILE A 154 -10.82 -2.55 -12.01
N ALA A 155 -10.62 -1.25 -11.82
CA ALA A 155 -9.95 -0.45 -12.83
C ALA A 155 -8.64 -1.18 -13.17
N PRO A 156 -8.38 -1.51 -14.45
CA PRO A 156 -7.12 -2.12 -14.80
C PRO A 156 -6.04 -1.15 -14.29
N PRO A 157 -4.96 -1.63 -13.64
CA PRO A 157 -3.80 -0.78 -13.48
C PRO A 157 -3.45 -0.19 -14.85
N ASP A 158 -2.95 1.06 -14.92
CA ASP A 158 -2.63 1.84 -16.15
C ASP A 158 -1.86 1.06 -17.25
N THR A 159 -1.35 -0.12 -16.89
CA THR A 159 -0.72 -1.15 -17.74
C THR A 159 -1.68 -1.99 -18.62
N GLY A 160 -3.00 -1.95 -18.42
CA GLY A 160 -3.98 -2.74 -19.19
C GLY A 160 -3.96 -4.25 -18.92
N VAL A 161 -3.35 -4.69 -17.82
CA VAL A 161 -3.29 -6.10 -17.42
C VAL A 161 -4.17 -6.31 -16.19
N CYS A 162 -5.14 -7.23 -16.29
CA CYS A 162 -5.98 -7.57 -15.16
C CYS A 162 -5.19 -8.26 -14.03
N PRO A 163 -5.55 -8.00 -12.76
CA PRO A 163 -4.92 -8.67 -11.64
C PRO A 163 -5.15 -10.19 -11.70
N PRO A 164 -4.37 -10.99 -10.97
CA PRO A 164 -4.60 -12.44 -10.89
C PRO A 164 -6.05 -12.77 -10.52
N ASN A 165 -6.58 -13.84 -11.11
CA ASN A 165 -7.96 -14.31 -10.97
C ASN A 165 -9.02 -13.31 -11.46
N ALA A 166 -8.64 -12.46 -12.42
CA ALA A 166 -9.54 -11.60 -13.15
C ALA A 166 -9.27 -11.72 -14.66
N HIS A 167 -10.28 -11.43 -15.46
CA HIS A 167 -10.16 -11.29 -16.91
C HIS A 167 -10.65 -9.92 -17.37
N ALA A 168 -10.19 -9.52 -18.55
CA ALA A 168 -10.58 -8.26 -19.15
C ALA A 168 -12.03 -8.35 -19.66
N GLU A 169 -12.85 -7.37 -19.27
CA GLU A 169 -14.21 -7.20 -19.77
C GLU A 169 -14.48 -5.69 -19.98
N GLY A 170 -14.67 -5.29 -21.24
CA GLY A 170 -14.75 -3.87 -21.60
C GLY A 170 -13.42 -3.14 -21.36
N ASP A 171 -13.50 -1.96 -20.74
CA ASP A 171 -12.35 -1.16 -20.30
C ASP A 171 -11.92 -1.52 -18.86
N GLY A 172 -12.48 -2.58 -18.27
CA GLY A 172 -12.31 -3.00 -16.89
C GLY A 172 -11.77 -4.42 -16.71
N CYS A 173 -11.54 -4.79 -15.45
CA CYS A 173 -11.20 -6.16 -15.06
C CYS A 173 -12.29 -6.73 -14.15
N VAL A 174 -12.82 -7.90 -14.52
CA VAL A 174 -13.86 -8.62 -13.78
C VAL A 174 -13.26 -9.88 -13.17
N CYS A 175 -13.62 -10.16 -11.92
CA CYS A 175 -13.15 -11.36 -11.24
C CYS A 175 -13.62 -12.62 -11.97
N ASP A 176 -12.73 -13.61 -12.06
CA ASP A 176 -13.07 -14.92 -12.57
C ASP A 176 -14.15 -15.56 -11.69
N THR A 177 -14.87 -16.55 -12.25
CA THR A 177 -15.93 -17.27 -11.51
C THR A 177 -15.42 -17.75 -10.15
N ASP A 178 -16.23 -17.53 -9.12
CA ASP A 178 -15.98 -17.82 -7.69
C ASP A 178 -15.02 -16.87 -6.97
N TYR A 179 -14.44 -15.86 -7.64
CA TYR A 179 -13.63 -14.83 -7.01
C TYR A 179 -14.45 -13.55 -6.76
N VAL A 180 -14.11 -12.83 -5.70
CA VAL A 180 -14.68 -11.52 -5.37
C VAL A 180 -13.58 -10.47 -5.37
N VAL A 181 -13.96 -9.22 -5.64
CA VAL A 181 -13.03 -8.09 -5.57
C VAL A 181 -12.53 -7.97 -4.13
N ASN A 182 -11.21 -7.93 -3.94
CA ASN A 182 -10.63 -7.76 -2.61
C ASN A 182 -11.01 -6.39 -2.02
N ALA A 183 -10.94 -6.24 -0.69
CA ALA A 183 -11.32 -4.96 -0.04
C ALA A 183 -10.61 -3.74 -0.64
N SER A 184 -9.37 -3.90 -1.10
CA SER A 184 -8.57 -2.82 -1.69
C SER A 184 -8.91 -2.52 -3.15
N ARG A 185 -9.83 -3.27 -3.78
CA ARG A 185 -10.18 -3.18 -5.21
C ARG A 185 -8.97 -3.25 -6.16
N THR A 186 -7.91 -3.92 -5.74
CA THR A 186 -6.67 -4.09 -6.51
C THR A 186 -6.53 -5.49 -7.10
N GLY A 187 -7.41 -6.42 -6.73
CA GLY A 187 -7.34 -7.81 -7.16
C GLY A 187 -8.60 -8.59 -6.84
N CYS A 188 -8.63 -9.84 -7.31
CA CYS A 188 -9.71 -10.78 -7.07
C CYS A 188 -9.23 -11.89 -6.15
N GLU A 189 -9.94 -12.09 -5.05
CA GLU A 189 -9.64 -13.08 -4.02
C GLU A 189 -10.75 -14.11 -3.92
N LEU A 190 -10.39 -15.34 -3.58
CA LEU A 190 -11.38 -16.39 -3.37
C LEU A 190 -11.99 -16.18 -1.98
N PRO A 191 -13.30 -15.89 -1.86
CA PRO A 191 -13.95 -15.88 -0.57
C PRO A 191 -13.95 -17.30 -0.01
N CYS A 192 -13.84 -17.42 1.31
CA CYS A 192 -13.86 -18.71 1.94
C CYS A 192 -14.70 -18.69 3.23
N THR A 193 -15.24 -19.85 3.56
CA THR A 193 -15.87 -20.16 4.84
C THR A 193 -15.08 -21.24 5.58
N SER A 194 -14.15 -21.90 4.89
CA SER A 194 -13.27 -22.90 5.44
C SER A 194 -11.93 -22.96 4.72
N THR A 195 -10.86 -23.37 5.43
CA THR A 195 -9.52 -23.60 4.86
C THR A 195 -9.52 -24.54 3.65
N ARG A 196 -10.52 -25.42 3.53
CA ARG A 196 -10.61 -26.36 2.42
C ARG A 196 -10.86 -25.67 1.07
N GLU A 197 -11.45 -24.48 1.10
CA GLU A 197 -11.73 -23.69 -0.10
C GLU A 197 -10.46 -23.01 -0.64
N CYS A 198 -9.42 -22.84 0.18
CA CYS A 198 -8.22 -22.06 -0.13
C CYS A 198 -7.09 -22.81 -0.85
N GLY A 199 -7.41 -23.77 -1.70
CA GLY A 199 -6.42 -24.42 -2.58
C GLY A 199 -5.29 -25.23 -1.89
N GLY A 200 -5.27 -25.32 -0.55
CA GLY A 200 -4.51 -26.29 0.23
C GLY A 200 -3.29 -25.77 1.01
N VAL A 201 -2.76 -24.58 0.73
CA VAL A 201 -1.65 -23.97 1.49
C VAL A 201 -2.08 -22.73 2.29
N GLU A 202 -3.17 -22.10 1.91
CA GLU A 202 -3.76 -20.94 2.57
C GLU A 202 -4.82 -21.38 3.60
N LEU A 203 -4.97 -20.62 4.68
CA LEU A 203 -6.06 -20.75 5.64
C LEU A 203 -7.17 -19.77 5.29
N CYS A 204 -8.40 -20.16 5.60
CA CYS A 204 -9.49 -19.21 5.62
C CYS A 204 -9.43 -18.39 6.90
N VAL A 205 -9.04 -17.13 6.79
CA VAL A 205 -8.95 -16.15 7.88
C VAL A 205 -9.87 -15.00 7.53
N ASP A 206 -10.85 -14.72 8.40
CA ASP A 206 -11.84 -13.65 8.22
C ASP A 206 -12.56 -13.64 6.86
N GLY A 207 -12.90 -14.84 6.39
CA GLY A 207 -13.64 -15.01 5.14
C GLY A 207 -12.77 -14.99 3.88
N ARG A 208 -11.44 -14.96 4.02
CA ARG A 208 -10.48 -14.85 2.92
C ARG A 208 -9.38 -15.89 3.01
N CYS A 209 -8.97 -16.38 1.85
CA CYS A 209 -7.82 -17.26 1.76
C CYS A 209 -6.54 -16.44 1.94
N GLY A 210 -5.82 -16.71 3.03
CA GLY A 210 -4.57 -16.04 3.36
C GLY A 210 -3.54 -17.03 3.87
N VAL A 211 -2.27 -16.63 3.88
CA VAL A 211 -1.21 -17.48 4.42
C VAL A 211 -1.48 -17.73 5.92
N PRO A 212 -1.42 -18.98 6.42
CA PRO A 212 -1.50 -19.24 7.85
C PRO A 212 -0.53 -18.34 8.62
N PRO A 213 -0.88 -17.90 9.84
CA PRO A 213 0.12 -17.38 10.76
C PRO A 213 1.27 -18.38 10.83
N CYS A 214 2.49 -17.87 10.68
CA CYS A 214 3.67 -18.69 10.79
C CYS A 214 3.71 -19.42 12.15
N THR A 215 4.56 -20.42 12.20
CA THR A 215 4.97 -21.07 13.44
C THR A 215 6.48 -20.92 13.57
N ALA A 216 7.01 -21.18 14.77
CA ALA A 216 8.44 -21.11 15.04
C ALA A 216 9.32 -21.94 14.07
N THR A 217 8.73 -22.89 13.32
CA THR A 217 9.44 -23.75 12.37
C THR A 217 8.95 -23.63 10.92
N SER A 218 8.02 -22.73 10.61
CA SER A 218 7.49 -22.59 9.25
C SER A 218 8.19 -21.53 8.41
N CYS A 219 9.07 -20.73 9.02
CA CYS A 219 9.78 -19.67 8.31
C CYS A 219 11.06 -20.19 7.66
N ASP A 220 11.42 -19.60 6.52
CA ASP A 220 12.67 -19.89 5.82
C ASP A 220 13.89 -19.52 6.67
N ALA A 221 15.05 -20.07 6.32
CA ALA A 221 16.29 -19.78 7.02
C ALA A 221 16.61 -18.27 7.03
N GLY A 222 16.92 -17.73 8.21
CA GLY A 222 17.16 -16.30 8.40
C GLY A 222 15.91 -15.48 8.73
N LEU A 223 14.73 -16.12 8.73
CA LEU A 223 13.47 -15.54 9.18
C LEU A 223 13.02 -16.19 10.49
N PHE A 224 12.29 -15.45 11.31
CA PHE A 224 11.58 -16.01 12.46
C PHE A 224 10.11 -15.65 12.41
N CYS A 225 9.30 -16.41 13.13
CA CYS A 225 7.89 -16.14 13.22
C CYS A 225 7.61 -15.03 14.25
N ALA A 226 7.23 -13.86 13.77
CA ALA A 226 6.87 -12.71 14.58
C ALA A 226 5.57 -12.93 15.36
N ALA A 227 5.35 -12.09 16.37
CA ALA A 227 4.08 -12.06 17.11
C ALA A 227 2.89 -11.69 16.22
N SER A 228 3.14 -10.98 15.11
CA SER A 228 2.16 -10.66 14.07
C SER A 228 1.68 -11.88 13.29
N GLY A 229 2.35 -13.03 13.40
CA GLY A 229 2.04 -14.22 12.61
C GLY A 229 2.69 -14.21 11.22
N TYR A 230 3.59 -13.27 10.92
CA TYR A 230 4.35 -13.26 9.68
C TYR A 230 5.79 -13.74 9.89
N CYS A 231 6.38 -14.31 8.86
CA CYS A 231 7.82 -14.57 8.84
C CYS A 231 8.55 -13.26 8.56
N VAL A 232 9.35 -12.80 9.52
CA VAL A 232 10.09 -11.54 9.44
C VAL A 232 11.59 -11.83 9.57
N ILE A 233 12.43 -10.94 9.06
CA ILE A 233 13.88 -11.06 9.23
C ILE A 233 14.23 -10.98 10.71
N ASP A 234 15.00 -11.96 11.21
CA ASP A 234 15.56 -11.88 12.55
C ASP A 234 16.69 -10.86 12.56
N VAL A 235 16.38 -9.65 13.01
CA VAL A 235 17.36 -8.58 13.13
C VAL A 235 18.47 -8.93 14.13
N ASN A 236 18.32 -9.95 14.99
CA ASN A 236 19.39 -10.38 15.90
C ASN A 236 20.40 -11.34 15.26
N VAL A 237 20.17 -11.72 14.00
CA VAL A 237 21.08 -12.56 13.22
C VAL A 237 21.66 -11.71 12.10
N PRO A 238 22.83 -11.09 12.31
CA PRO A 238 23.43 -10.22 11.31
C PRO A 238 23.73 -10.99 10.02
N PRO A 239 23.76 -10.29 8.88
CA PRO A 239 24.10 -10.91 7.60
C PRO A 239 25.49 -11.55 7.68
N PRO A 240 25.69 -12.68 6.99
CA PRO A 240 26.93 -13.43 7.11
C PRO A 240 28.12 -12.71 6.47
N GLY A 241 29.29 -12.90 7.09
CA GLY A 241 30.59 -12.48 6.53
C GLY A 241 30.97 -11.02 6.84
N PRO A 242 32.23 -10.65 6.54
CA PRO A 242 32.67 -9.26 6.62
C PRO A 242 32.24 -8.45 5.39
N PRO A 243 32.20 -7.11 5.47
CA PRO A 243 31.97 -6.27 4.29
C PRO A 243 33.03 -6.54 3.20
N PRO A 244 32.65 -6.60 1.92
CA PRO A 244 33.60 -6.76 0.83
C PRO A 244 34.60 -5.60 0.79
N THR A 245 35.89 -5.90 0.74
CA THR A 245 36.96 -4.86 0.71
C THR A 245 37.02 -4.10 -0.62
N GLY A 246 36.32 -4.58 -1.66
CA GLY A 246 36.34 -3.98 -2.99
C GLY A 246 35.34 -2.85 -3.21
N CYS A 247 34.40 -2.61 -2.27
CA CYS A 247 33.35 -1.61 -2.45
C CYS A 247 33.82 -0.23 -2.00
N GLU A 248 34.38 0.54 -2.92
CA GLU A 248 34.86 1.90 -2.69
C GLU A 248 34.50 2.85 -3.86
N ILE A 249 34.52 4.17 -3.60
CA ILE A 249 34.28 5.19 -4.64
C ILE A 249 35.23 4.96 -5.82
N GLY A 250 34.69 4.96 -7.04
CA GLY A 250 35.43 4.73 -8.28
C GLY A 250 35.65 3.25 -8.62
N SER A 251 35.26 2.32 -7.75
CA SER A 251 35.25 0.88 -8.02
C SER A 251 33.86 0.41 -8.43
N MET A 252 33.76 -0.60 -9.29
CA MET A 252 32.50 -1.28 -9.63
C MET A 252 31.32 -0.35 -10.03
N GLY A 253 31.62 0.83 -10.59
CA GLY A 253 30.60 1.81 -10.97
C GLY A 253 30.04 2.63 -9.80
N ILE A 254 30.62 2.57 -8.61
CA ILE A 254 30.26 3.40 -7.46
C ILE A 254 30.71 4.85 -7.74
N PRO A 255 29.77 5.80 -7.94
CA PRO A 255 30.11 7.19 -8.20
C PRO A 255 30.62 7.87 -6.92
N ASP A 256 31.32 8.99 -7.07
CA ASP A 256 31.62 9.87 -5.94
C ASP A 256 30.34 10.61 -5.53
N TRP A 257 29.98 10.58 -4.25
CA TRP A 257 28.85 11.33 -3.70
C TRP A 257 29.13 12.84 -3.69
N ASN A 258 30.42 13.23 -3.61
CA ASN A 258 30.82 14.60 -3.46
C ASN A 258 30.68 15.34 -4.80
N CYS A 259 29.58 16.07 -4.95
CA CYS A 259 29.39 16.92 -6.10
C CYS A 259 30.42 18.05 -6.15
N THR A 260 31.08 18.23 -7.31
CA THR A 260 32.11 19.25 -7.51
C THR A 260 31.68 20.43 -8.39
N SER A 261 30.55 20.33 -9.10
CA SER A 261 30.07 21.36 -10.03
C SER A 261 28.55 21.31 -10.19
N GLY A 262 27.89 22.47 -10.19
CA GLY A 262 26.44 22.56 -10.40
C GLY A 262 25.63 21.84 -9.32
N CYS A 263 26.10 21.85 -8.08
CA CYS A 263 25.57 20.99 -7.01
C CYS A 263 24.17 21.37 -6.54
N GLY A 264 23.86 22.67 -6.57
CA GLY A 264 22.50 23.16 -6.33
C GLY A 264 21.64 23.22 -7.59
N ASP A 265 22.13 22.76 -8.74
CA ASP A 265 21.33 22.74 -9.96
C ASP A 265 20.20 21.72 -9.78
N LEU A 266 18.98 22.16 -10.04
CA LEU A 266 17.83 21.28 -10.15
C LEU A 266 17.87 20.58 -11.51
N VAL A 267 17.93 19.26 -11.50
CA VAL A 267 18.15 18.42 -12.69
C VAL A 267 17.22 17.22 -12.68
N PRO A 268 16.86 16.66 -13.85
CA PRO A 268 16.19 15.36 -13.87
C PRO A 268 17.12 14.28 -13.29
N PHE A 269 16.53 13.29 -12.62
CA PHE A 269 17.28 12.14 -12.11
C PHE A 269 17.69 11.21 -13.26
N ASP A 270 18.83 11.48 -13.88
CA ASP A 270 19.30 10.79 -15.09
C ASP A 270 20.71 10.19 -14.91
N PRO A 271 20.98 8.92 -15.30
CA PRO A 271 20.02 7.98 -15.88
C PRO A 271 19.00 7.49 -14.86
N ALA A 272 17.79 7.18 -15.35
CA ALA A 272 16.68 6.67 -14.55
C ALA A 272 17.01 5.34 -13.85
N THR A 273 17.81 4.49 -14.49
CA THR A 273 18.30 3.23 -13.90
C THR A 273 19.81 3.24 -13.72
N GLY A 274 20.30 2.57 -12.69
CA GLY A 274 21.74 2.45 -12.44
C GLY A 274 22.08 1.44 -11.36
N PRO A 275 23.34 1.43 -10.89
CA PRO A 275 23.79 0.46 -9.90
C PRO A 275 23.02 0.59 -8.58
N GLY A 276 22.09 -0.34 -8.35
CA GLY A 276 21.31 -0.42 -7.12
C GLY A 276 20.04 0.43 -7.07
N TYR A 277 19.65 1.12 -8.15
CA TYR A 277 18.45 1.97 -8.15
C TYR A 277 17.65 1.90 -9.46
N ASP A 278 16.37 2.24 -9.35
CA ASP A 278 15.41 2.35 -10.45
C ASP A 278 14.44 3.53 -10.21
N ASN A 279 14.53 4.56 -11.05
CA ASN A 279 13.63 5.71 -11.10
C ASN A 279 12.52 5.43 -12.12
N TYR A 280 11.43 4.84 -11.64
CA TYR A 280 10.34 4.35 -12.46
C TYR A 280 9.18 5.37 -12.49
N PRO A 281 8.36 5.40 -13.55
CA PRO A 281 7.19 6.27 -13.60
C PRO A 281 6.18 5.96 -12.48
N LEU A 282 5.71 6.98 -11.78
CA LEU A 282 4.72 6.87 -10.70
C LEU A 282 3.59 7.90 -10.84
N ASN A 283 2.43 7.64 -10.24
CA ASN A 283 1.30 8.59 -10.15
C ASN A 283 0.94 9.28 -11.48
N GLY A 284 0.69 8.48 -12.53
CA GLY A 284 0.31 8.95 -13.86
C GLY A 284 1.47 9.48 -14.72
N GLU A 285 2.71 9.36 -14.25
CA GLU A 285 3.89 9.58 -15.09
C GLU A 285 4.02 8.51 -16.19
N THR A 286 4.80 8.85 -17.21
CA THR A 286 5.24 7.89 -18.23
C THR A 286 6.76 7.91 -18.31
N GLU A 287 7.36 6.92 -18.96
CA GLU A 287 8.81 6.92 -19.25
C GLU A 287 9.28 8.19 -19.98
N SER A 288 8.39 8.82 -20.75
CA SER A 288 8.69 10.07 -21.47
C SER A 288 8.42 11.34 -20.67
N ASN A 289 7.71 11.23 -19.53
CA ASN A 289 7.28 12.34 -18.70
C ASN A 289 7.27 11.94 -17.22
N GLN A 290 8.45 11.96 -16.60
CA GLN A 290 8.63 11.80 -15.15
C GLN A 290 8.74 13.18 -14.48
N TYR A 291 7.63 13.93 -14.49
CA TYR A 291 7.58 15.33 -14.07
C TYR A 291 7.87 15.54 -12.57
N ARG A 292 7.86 14.47 -11.76
CA ARG A 292 8.13 14.43 -10.32
C ARG A 292 9.59 14.05 -9.99
N SER A 293 10.41 13.81 -11.02
CA SER A 293 11.78 13.26 -10.89
C SER A 293 12.87 14.31 -11.07
N PHE A 294 12.68 15.53 -10.57
CA PHE A 294 13.73 16.56 -10.54
C PHE A 294 14.30 16.72 -9.15
N ILE A 295 15.62 16.73 -9.04
CA ILE A 295 16.31 16.78 -7.77
C ILE A 295 17.56 17.67 -7.88
N ARG A 296 18.04 18.22 -6.76
CA ARG A 296 19.37 18.82 -6.76
C ARG A 296 20.43 17.79 -7.14
N ARG A 297 21.41 18.23 -7.94
CA ARG A 297 22.49 17.37 -8.40
C ARG A 297 23.28 16.73 -7.27
N ASP A 298 23.54 17.43 -6.17
CA ASP A 298 24.26 16.84 -5.02
C ASP A 298 23.46 15.73 -4.32
N VAL A 299 22.15 15.89 -4.18
CA VAL A 299 21.26 14.84 -3.65
C VAL A 299 21.21 13.65 -4.61
N MET A 300 21.09 13.89 -5.92
CA MET A 300 21.18 12.84 -6.94
C MET A 300 22.47 12.01 -6.80
N MET A 301 23.63 12.69 -6.70
CA MET A 301 24.92 12.01 -6.57
C MET A 301 25.01 11.22 -5.26
N LEU A 302 24.48 11.75 -4.16
CA LEU A 302 24.42 11.05 -2.87
C LEU A 302 23.60 9.76 -2.97
N VAL A 303 22.40 9.80 -3.54
CA VAL A 303 21.51 8.64 -3.67
C VAL A 303 22.12 7.58 -4.59
N LYS A 304 22.70 7.99 -5.72
CA LYS A 304 23.42 7.08 -6.63
C LYS A 304 24.62 6.41 -5.97
N TYR A 305 25.39 7.15 -5.17
CA TYR A 305 26.48 6.58 -4.38
C TYR A 305 25.95 5.54 -3.38
N ALA A 306 24.95 5.90 -2.57
CA ALA A 306 24.46 5.06 -1.49
C ALA A 306 23.83 3.76 -2.02
N THR A 307 23.08 3.82 -3.11
CA THR A 307 22.50 2.64 -3.77
C THR A 307 23.56 1.75 -4.41
N ALA A 308 24.57 2.33 -5.08
CA ALA A 308 25.68 1.57 -5.65
C ALA A 308 26.52 0.87 -4.56
N MET A 309 26.73 1.52 -3.41
CA MET A 309 27.41 0.93 -2.26
C MET A 309 26.67 -0.29 -1.73
N VAL A 310 25.34 -0.21 -1.55
CA VAL A 310 24.55 -1.36 -1.08
C VAL A 310 24.57 -2.49 -2.10
N ALA A 311 24.37 -2.21 -3.39
CA ALA A 311 24.44 -3.21 -4.45
C ALA A 311 25.78 -3.94 -4.44
N CYS A 312 26.88 -3.21 -4.25
CA CYS A 312 28.21 -3.79 -4.15
C CYS A 312 28.41 -4.64 -2.88
N GLN A 313 28.07 -4.08 -1.71
CA GLN A 313 28.38 -4.70 -0.43
C GLN A 313 27.53 -5.95 -0.16
N THR A 314 26.33 -6.02 -0.74
CA THR A 314 25.33 -7.04 -0.42
C THR A 314 25.06 -8.01 -1.58
N GLY A 315 25.89 -7.99 -2.62
CA GLY A 315 25.72 -8.83 -3.82
C GLY A 315 25.75 -10.34 -3.54
N ASP A 316 26.46 -10.77 -2.49
CA ASP A 316 26.53 -12.17 -2.06
C ASP A 316 25.47 -12.55 -1.02
N TRP A 317 24.65 -11.60 -0.56
CA TRP A 317 23.59 -11.87 0.41
C TRP A 317 22.40 -12.51 -0.29
N THR A 318 22.02 -13.70 0.18
CA THR A 318 20.86 -14.45 -0.35
C THR A 318 19.54 -14.04 0.28
N LEU A 319 19.58 -13.38 1.45
CA LEU A 319 18.40 -12.77 2.06
C LEU A 319 17.96 -11.56 1.22
N GLY A 320 16.68 -11.18 1.25
CA GLY A 320 16.14 -10.07 0.45
C GLY A 320 15.66 -10.50 -0.94
N ASN A 321 15.04 -9.58 -1.67
CA ASN A 321 14.66 -9.83 -3.07
C ASN A 321 15.80 -9.58 -4.09
N GLY A 322 16.91 -8.97 -3.65
CA GLY A 322 18.07 -8.69 -4.50
C GLY A 322 17.84 -7.62 -5.58
N SER A 323 16.66 -7.00 -5.62
CA SER A 323 16.29 -6.01 -6.62
C SER A 323 16.88 -4.63 -6.30
N THR A 324 16.92 -3.75 -7.29
CA THR A 324 17.29 -2.34 -7.13
C THR A 324 16.26 -1.59 -6.28
N LEU A 325 16.69 -0.50 -5.63
CA LEU A 325 15.84 0.38 -4.84
C LEU A 325 14.99 1.27 -5.74
N GLY A 326 13.66 1.29 -5.54
CA GLY A 326 12.77 2.19 -6.26
C GLY A 326 12.90 3.63 -5.75
N LEU A 327 13.02 4.58 -6.66
CA LEU A 327 13.03 6.01 -6.36
C LEU A 327 11.64 6.59 -6.65
N GLY A 328 11.20 7.50 -5.77
CA GLY A 328 9.87 8.07 -5.78
C GLY A 328 9.86 9.57 -6.07
N ASP A 329 8.87 10.25 -5.48
CA ASP A 329 8.69 11.70 -5.59
C ASP A 329 9.98 12.47 -5.21
N MET A 330 10.32 13.48 -6.02
CA MET A 330 11.40 14.44 -5.80
C MET A 330 10.79 15.85 -5.84
N SER A 331 11.22 16.75 -6.72
CA SER A 331 10.48 17.97 -7.06
C SER A 331 10.05 17.97 -8.52
N GLU A 332 9.24 18.95 -8.90
CA GLU A 332 9.03 19.29 -10.32
C GLU A 332 10.21 20.07 -10.90
N ALA A 333 10.24 20.24 -12.22
CA ALA A 333 11.33 20.89 -12.95
C ALA A 333 11.59 22.35 -12.57
N ASP A 334 10.57 23.05 -12.08
CA ASP A 334 10.65 24.42 -11.58
C ASP A 334 10.89 24.50 -10.06
N GLY A 335 11.05 23.35 -9.40
CA GLY A 335 11.24 23.22 -7.97
C GLY A 335 9.95 23.18 -7.16
N ALA A 336 8.78 23.15 -7.81
CA ALA A 336 7.50 23.00 -7.12
C ALA A 336 7.33 21.59 -6.53
N ILE A 337 6.32 21.46 -5.66
CA ILE A 337 5.92 20.21 -5.05
C ILE A 337 5.41 19.25 -6.15
N PRO A 338 5.81 17.97 -6.15
CA PRO A 338 5.32 16.97 -7.10
C PRO A 338 3.80 16.97 -7.24
N GLY A 339 3.29 17.09 -8.47
CA GLY A 339 1.86 17.12 -8.75
C GLY A 339 1.27 18.52 -8.91
N THR A 340 2.04 19.58 -8.60
CA THR A 340 1.60 20.96 -8.80
C THR A 340 1.24 21.24 -10.26
N SER A 341 2.02 20.73 -11.21
CA SER A 341 1.79 20.90 -12.66
C SER A 341 0.47 20.31 -13.16
N ILE A 342 -0.11 19.36 -12.43
CA ILE A 342 -1.42 18.75 -12.72
C ILE A 342 -2.53 19.26 -11.79
N GLY A 343 -2.25 20.26 -10.97
CA GLY A 343 -3.22 20.93 -10.08
C GLY A 343 -3.46 20.23 -8.74
N ASP A 344 -2.68 19.20 -8.40
CA ASP A 344 -2.85 18.41 -7.18
C ASP A 344 -1.49 18.10 -6.53
N PRO A 345 -0.96 19.01 -5.69
CA PRO A 345 0.29 18.79 -4.97
C PRO A 345 0.19 17.54 -4.08
N GLY A 346 1.00 16.53 -4.38
CA GLY A 346 0.96 15.23 -3.70
C GLY A 346 1.58 15.23 -2.30
N HIS A 347 2.15 16.36 -1.86
CA HIS A 347 2.86 16.48 -0.59
C HIS A 347 2.54 17.80 0.14
N PRO A 348 2.76 17.85 1.47
CA PRO A 348 2.53 19.07 2.24
C PRO A 348 3.41 20.25 1.81
N ASP A 349 2.87 21.46 1.98
CA ASP A 349 3.58 22.71 1.70
C ASP A 349 4.99 22.76 2.33
N GLY A 350 5.99 23.05 1.50
CA GLY A 350 7.38 23.21 1.93
C GLY A 350 8.20 21.92 2.01
N THR A 351 7.62 20.78 1.65
CA THR A 351 8.35 19.53 1.40
C THR A 351 8.57 19.34 -0.09
N HIS A 352 9.63 18.63 -0.49
CA HIS A 352 9.90 18.31 -1.90
C HIS A 352 10.09 19.53 -2.80
N VAL A 353 10.41 20.68 -2.20
CA VAL A 353 10.64 21.93 -2.91
C VAL A 353 12.12 22.04 -3.31
N ASN A 354 12.39 22.57 -4.50
CA ASN A 354 13.74 22.82 -5.02
C ASN A 354 14.69 21.61 -4.98
N GLY A 355 14.16 20.39 -5.05
CA GLY A 355 14.94 19.15 -5.07
C GLY A 355 15.78 18.89 -3.81
N HIS A 356 15.32 19.34 -2.63
CA HIS A 356 15.98 19.06 -1.35
C HIS A 356 15.56 17.72 -0.72
N ASP A 357 14.44 17.17 -1.16
CA ASP A 357 13.82 15.99 -0.59
C ASP A 357 13.59 14.91 -1.66
N MET A 358 13.52 13.66 -1.22
CA MET A 358 13.23 12.51 -2.07
C MET A 358 12.55 11.41 -1.26
N ASP A 359 11.47 10.86 -1.81
CA ASP A 359 10.86 9.65 -1.30
C ASP A 359 11.48 8.44 -1.97
N ILE A 360 11.82 7.43 -1.18
CA ILE A 360 12.60 6.27 -1.65
C ILE A 360 11.95 5.01 -1.08
N GLY A 361 11.79 3.97 -1.91
CA GLY A 361 11.31 2.68 -1.44
C GLY A 361 12.21 2.08 -0.35
N TYR A 362 11.69 1.11 0.39
CA TYR A 362 12.50 0.27 1.27
C TYR A 362 13.10 -0.89 0.48
N TYR A 363 14.25 -1.41 0.90
CA TYR A 363 14.60 -2.78 0.47
C TYR A 363 13.61 -3.75 1.10
N GLN A 364 13.19 -4.75 0.32
CA GLN A 364 12.12 -5.65 0.70
C GLN A 364 12.49 -7.13 0.53
N VAL A 365 11.71 -7.98 1.20
CA VAL A 365 11.72 -9.44 1.08
C VAL A 365 10.39 -9.93 0.50
N GLY A 366 10.41 -11.07 -0.18
CA GLY A 366 9.17 -11.69 -0.69
C GLY A 366 8.46 -10.91 -1.80
N THR A 367 9.05 -9.83 -2.31
CA THR A 367 8.49 -8.99 -3.38
C THR A 367 9.36 -9.01 -4.63
N ALA A 368 8.79 -8.69 -5.79
CA ALA A 368 9.53 -8.72 -7.06
C ALA A 368 10.54 -7.56 -7.23
N ASN A 369 10.29 -6.43 -6.58
CA ASN A 369 11.13 -5.22 -6.64
C ASN A 369 10.98 -4.38 -5.37
N ASN A 370 11.75 -3.29 -5.26
CA ASN A 370 11.72 -2.39 -4.10
C ASN A 370 11.06 -1.05 -4.42
N TYR A 371 10.00 -1.07 -5.25
CA TYR A 371 9.18 0.12 -5.51
C TYR A 371 8.44 0.56 -4.25
N LEU A 372 7.88 1.76 -4.26
CA LEU A 372 7.23 2.41 -3.11
C LEU A 372 5.94 1.67 -2.73
N ARG A 373 6.10 0.50 -2.09
CA ARG A 373 5.04 -0.39 -1.67
C ARG A 373 5.05 -0.55 -0.15
N PRO A 374 3.88 -0.72 0.48
CA PRO A 374 3.76 -1.03 1.88
C PRO A 374 4.69 -2.18 2.30
N ILE A 375 5.37 -2.02 3.43
CA ILE A 375 6.25 -3.07 3.99
C ILE A 375 5.57 -3.93 5.08
N CYS A 376 4.27 -3.71 5.28
CA CYS A 376 3.51 -4.16 6.43
C CYS A 376 2.00 -4.12 6.14
N GLU A 377 1.21 -4.75 7.02
CA GLU A 377 -0.20 -4.41 7.11
C GLU A 377 -0.33 -2.94 7.52
N HIS A 378 -1.21 -2.24 6.82
CA HIS A 378 -1.42 -0.80 6.96
C HIS A 378 -2.91 -0.45 6.86
N THR A 379 -3.80 -1.43 6.68
CA THR A 379 -5.24 -1.21 6.63
C THR A 379 -5.92 -1.70 7.90
N SER A 380 -7.06 -1.08 8.25
CA SER A 380 -7.93 -1.52 9.33
C SER A 380 -9.38 -1.21 8.96
N GLY A 381 -10.22 -2.24 8.89
CA GLY A 381 -11.61 -2.07 8.47
C GLY A 381 -11.75 -1.61 7.02
N GLY A 382 -10.84 -2.03 6.13
CA GLY A 382 -10.81 -1.63 4.72
C GLY A 382 -10.13 -0.29 4.45
N GLU A 383 -9.91 0.53 5.48
CA GLU A 383 -9.31 1.86 5.35
C GLU A 383 -7.80 1.84 5.55
N ASP A 384 -7.07 2.60 4.73
CA ASP A 384 -5.65 2.84 4.93
C ASP A 384 -5.43 3.65 6.23
N GLN A 385 -4.55 3.14 7.09
CA GLN A 385 -4.15 3.79 8.32
C GLN A 385 -2.96 4.72 8.12
N TYR A 386 -2.37 4.70 6.92
CA TYR A 386 -1.18 5.43 6.51
C TYR A 386 0.06 5.10 7.33
N HIS A 387 0.08 4.01 8.08
CA HIS A 387 1.23 3.57 8.86
C HIS A 387 1.19 2.04 9.04
N CYS A 388 2.31 1.44 9.42
CA CYS A 388 2.32 0.04 9.76
C CYS A 388 1.51 -0.25 11.02
N THR A 389 0.46 -1.05 10.89
CA THR A 389 -0.38 -1.51 12.00
C THR A 389 0.18 -2.76 12.67
N VAL A 390 1.13 -3.45 12.01
CA VAL A 390 1.86 -4.61 12.51
C VAL A 390 3.36 -4.51 12.17
N GLU A 391 4.15 -5.47 12.66
CA GLU A 391 5.58 -5.57 12.35
C GLU A 391 5.83 -5.70 10.81
N PRO A 392 6.81 -4.97 10.24
CA PRO A 392 6.97 -4.85 8.80
C PRO A 392 7.62 -6.08 8.18
N HIS A 393 6.77 -7.06 7.88
CA HIS A 393 7.18 -8.38 7.42
C HIS A 393 7.75 -8.43 6.00
N LEU A 394 7.61 -7.36 5.21
CA LEU A 394 8.23 -7.25 3.89
C LEU A 394 9.52 -6.43 3.93
N LEU A 395 9.93 -5.88 5.07
CA LEU A 395 11.15 -5.07 5.16
C LEU A 395 12.42 -5.95 5.11
N ASP A 396 13.41 -5.55 4.31
CA ASP A 396 14.80 -5.94 4.47
C ASP A 396 15.51 -4.88 5.33
N PRO A 397 15.60 -5.07 6.67
CA PRO A 397 16.17 -4.07 7.55
C PRO A 397 17.67 -3.94 7.35
N TRP A 398 18.36 -4.97 6.86
CA TRP A 398 19.82 -4.95 6.69
C TRP A 398 20.24 -4.06 5.53
N ARG A 399 19.68 -4.27 4.33
CA ARG A 399 20.00 -3.44 3.17
C ARG A 399 19.48 -2.01 3.34
N THR A 400 18.28 -1.87 3.91
CA THR A 400 17.73 -0.55 4.23
C THR A 400 18.64 0.22 5.18
N SER A 401 19.06 -0.38 6.29
CA SER A 401 19.94 0.28 7.26
C SER A 401 21.31 0.62 6.67
N LEU A 402 21.87 -0.25 5.84
CA LEU A 402 23.14 0.01 5.15
C LEU A 402 23.02 1.18 4.16
N PHE A 403 21.92 1.24 3.40
CA PHE A 403 21.62 2.38 2.53
C PHE A 403 21.55 3.68 3.32
N LEU A 404 20.74 3.70 4.39
CA LEU A 404 20.62 4.88 5.25
C LEU A 404 21.96 5.27 5.85
N ALA A 405 22.79 4.31 6.27
CA ALA A 405 24.11 4.59 6.79
C ALA A 405 25.00 5.30 5.77
N HIS A 406 24.93 4.96 4.48
CA HIS A 406 25.70 5.63 3.43
C HIS A 406 25.23 7.06 3.15
N LEU A 407 23.94 7.36 3.29
CA LEU A 407 23.43 8.74 3.17
C LEU A 407 24.05 9.68 4.23
N HIS A 408 24.43 9.15 5.40
CA HIS A 408 25.07 9.90 6.49
C HIS A 408 26.50 10.36 6.20
N ILE A 409 27.05 10.05 5.02
CA ILE A 409 28.30 10.65 4.56
C ILE A 409 28.13 12.15 4.23
N ASN A 410 26.91 12.57 3.85
CA ASN A 410 26.64 13.95 3.50
C ASN A 410 26.46 14.83 4.75
N PRO A 411 27.31 15.85 4.98
CA PRO A 411 27.15 16.76 6.12
C PRO A 411 25.85 17.57 6.07
N ALA A 412 25.28 17.79 4.88
CA ALA A 412 24.03 18.50 4.68
C ALA A 412 22.79 17.65 4.94
N LEU A 413 22.90 16.33 5.14
CA LEU A 413 21.77 15.46 5.50
C LEU A 413 20.99 16.10 6.66
N ARG A 414 19.70 16.35 6.51
CA ARG A 414 18.89 17.02 7.55
C ARG A 414 18.20 15.97 8.41
N VAL A 415 17.44 15.10 7.76
CA VAL A 415 16.59 14.11 8.40
C VAL A 415 16.26 12.98 7.41
N ILE A 416 16.03 11.78 7.93
CA ILE A 416 15.47 10.65 7.19
C ILE A 416 14.24 10.17 7.96
N GLY A 417 13.05 10.39 7.40
CA GLY A 417 11.78 9.89 7.95
C GLY A 417 11.54 8.45 7.53
N VAL A 418 11.16 7.59 8.48
CA VAL A 418 10.73 6.21 8.22
C VAL A 418 9.47 5.89 9.03
N ASP A 419 8.76 4.82 8.67
CA ASP A 419 7.64 4.32 9.46
C ASP A 419 8.08 3.94 10.88
N GLY A 420 7.20 4.13 11.86
CA GLY A 420 7.44 3.79 13.26
C GLY A 420 7.94 2.37 13.49
N GLN A 421 7.26 1.38 12.92
CA GLN A 421 7.61 -0.02 13.10
C GLN A 421 8.89 -0.38 12.32
N ALA A 422 9.10 0.24 11.16
CA ALA A 422 10.35 0.10 10.41
C ALA A 422 11.55 0.67 11.18
N GLY A 423 11.38 1.84 11.81
CA GLY A 423 12.41 2.53 12.58
C GLY A 423 13.03 1.66 13.67
N LEU A 424 12.20 0.89 14.39
CA LEU A 424 12.66 -0.06 15.41
C LEU A 424 13.63 -1.11 14.84
N MET A 425 13.29 -1.70 13.70
CA MET A 425 14.12 -2.73 13.06
C MET A 425 15.38 -2.12 12.42
N ILE A 426 15.23 -0.95 11.80
CA ILE A 426 16.32 -0.23 11.13
C ILE A 426 17.40 0.20 12.13
N GLU A 427 17.03 0.78 13.27
CA GLU A 427 18.01 1.17 14.29
C GLU A 427 18.76 -0.04 14.86
N SER A 428 18.03 -1.13 15.14
CA SER A 428 18.65 -2.37 15.61
C SER A 428 19.62 -2.99 14.59
N ALA A 429 19.26 -2.98 13.31
CA ALA A 429 20.12 -3.46 12.22
C ALA A 429 21.34 -2.54 12.03
N LEU A 430 21.16 -1.22 12.08
CA LEU A 430 22.23 -0.24 11.95
C LEU A 430 23.28 -0.41 13.06
N ASP A 431 22.85 -0.57 14.31
CA ASP A 431 23.76 -0.77 15.45
C ASP A 431 24.66 -2.01 15.24
N GLN A 432 24.09 -3.09 14.72
CA GLN A 432 24.83 -4.32 14.43
C GLN A 432 25.77 -4.18 13.24
N LEU A 433 25.31 -3.57 12.14
CA LEU A 433 26.17 -3.25 10.99
C LEU A 433 27.36 -2.37 11.40
N CYS A 434 27.15 -1.43 12.32
CA CYS A 434 28.21 -0.61 12.89
C CYS A 434 29.17 -1.41 13.78
N ALA A 435 28.66 -2.30 14.63
CA ALA A 435 29.47 -3.17 15.48
C ALA A 435 30.34 -4.13 14.67
N ASP A 436 29.82 -4.64 13.56
CA ASP A 436 30.47 -5.61 12.67
C ASP A 436 31.33 -4.95 11.59
N GLY A 437 31.37 -3.60 11.55
CA GLY A 437 32.24 -2.83 10.66
C GLY A 437 31.77 -2.75 9.20
N TRP A 438 30.50 -3.07 8.92
CA TRP A 438 29.90 -2.93 7.58
C TRP A 438 29.84 -1.48 7.08
N THR A 439 29.81 -0.53 8.03
CA THR A 439 29.83 0.90 7.77
C THR A 439 30.61 1.61 8.89
N ALA A 440 31.19 2.77 8.55
CA ALA A 440 31.92 3.62 9.48
C ALA A 440 31.48 5.09 9.39
N THR A 441 30.29 5.35 8.86
CA THR A 441 29.77 6.71 8.65
C THR A 441 29.37 7.36 9.97
N THR A 442 28.91 8.62 9.90
CA THR A 442 28.40 9.32 11.09
C THR A 442 27.15 8.66 11.68
N ALA A 443 26.47 7.78 10.92
CA ALA A 443 25.31 7.02 11.36
C ALA A 443 25.60 6.20 12.63
N CYS A 444 26.78 5.59 12.75
CA CYS A 444 27.18 4.76 13.90
C CYS A 444 27.34 5.51 15.22
N ARG A 445 27.25 6.85 15.21
CA ARG A 445 27.38 7.69 16.41
C ARG A 445 26.21 8.63 16.61
N SER A 446 25.61 9.10 15.52
CA SER A 446 24.57 10.12 15.52
C SER A 446 23.82 10.07 14.21
N HIS A 447 22.97 9.05 14.03
CA HIS A 447 22.07 9.01 12.88
C HIS A 447 20.99 10.11 12.97
N LYS A 448 20.46 10.50 11.80
CA LYS A 448 19.41 11.49 11.59
C LYS A 448 18.08 10.83 11.16
N ILE A 449 17.92 9.55 11.52
CA ILE A 449 16.70 8.77 11.31
C ILE A 449 15.67 9.22 12.35
N THR A 450 14.43 9.42 11.92
CA THR A 450 13.29 9.82 12.77
C THR A 450 12.07 9.00 12.40
N TRP A 451 11.24 8.70 13.40
CA TRP A 451 10.04 7.88 13.27
C TRP A 451 9.15 8.05 14.50
N GLU A 452 7.90 7.62 14.39
CA GLU A 452 6.91 7.63 15.48
C GLU A 452 6.12 6.31 15.46
N VAL A 453 6.16 5.52 16.54
CA VAL A 453 5.24 4.36 16.73
C VAL A 453 3.89 4.75 17.31
N THR A 454 3.77 6.00 17.74
CA THR A 454 2.54 6.62 18.23
C THR A 454 2.53 8.04 17.75
N ASP A 455 1.38 8.53 17.27
CA ASP A 455 1.24 9.90 16.80
C ASP A 455 1.52 10.90 17.93
N THR A 456 2.70 11.54 17.90
CA THR A 456 3.06 12.62 18.83
C THR A 456 2.92 14.00 18.18
N GLY A 457 2.33 14.07 16.98
CA GLY A 457 2.18 15.30 16.21
C GLY A 457 3.46 15.83 15.59
N ARG A 458 4.49 14.97 15.40
CA ARG A 458 5.74 15.35 14.71
C ARG A 458 5.74 15.02 13.22
N TYR A 459 4.62 14.51 12.71
CA TYR A 459 4.37 14.20 11.30
C TYR A 459 5.21 13.06 10.71
N TRP A 460 5.82 12.22 11.56
CA TRP A 460 6.53 11.00 11.14
C TRP A 460 5.71 9.72 11.36
N PHE A 461 4.53 9.83 11.99
CA PHE A 461 3.66 8.69 12.24
C PHE A 461 3.00 8.14 10.97
N ARG A 462 2.63 9.00 10.02
CA ARG A 462 1.87 8.61 8.81
C ARG A 462 2.72 8.70 7.54
N PHE A 463 2.23 8.07 6.49
CA PHE A 463 2.68 8.06 5.10
C PHE A 463 4.03 7.39 4.80
N HIS A 464 4.81 7.00 5.80
CA HIS A 464 6.14 6.40 5.59
C HIS A 464 6.15 4.86 5.55
N HIS A 465 4.98 4.21 5.51
CA HIS A 465 4.89 2.74 5.51
C HIS A 465 5.22 2.10 4.16
N HIS A 466 5.34 2.88 3.09
CA HIS A 466 5.71 2.41 1.75
C HIS A 466 7.00 3.04 1.19
N HIS A 467 7.53 4.06 1.87
CA HIS A 467 8.76 4.75 1.51
C HIS A 467 9.44 5.37 2.73
N LEU A 468 10.73 5.68 2.61
CA LEU A 468 11.44 6.58 3.50
C LEU A 468 11.56 7.96 2.85
N HIS A 469 11.57 9.00 3.67
CA HIS A 469 11.69 10.39 3.22
C HIS A 469 13.10 10.92 3.52
N LEU A 470 13.90 11.16 2.49
CA LEU A 470 15.22 11.78 2.60
C LEU A 470 15.09 13.30 2.49
N SER A 471 15.73 14.04 3.39
CA SER A 471 15.85 15.49 3.27
C SER A 471 17.26 15.99 3.54
N VAL A 472 17.72 16.96 2.74
CA VAL A 472 19.00 17.67 2.95
C VAL A 472 18.79 19.16 3.16
N ASN A 473 19.74 19.82 3.81
CA ASN A 473 19.75 21.27 3.94
C ASN A 473 20.15 21.96 2.62
N GLY A 474 19.58 23.15 2.43
CA GLY A 474 19.79 24.03 1.29
C GLY A 474 21.17 24.63 1.16
#